data_AF-A0A843EJW1-F1
#
_entry.id   AF-A0A843EJW1-F1
#
_cell.length_a   1.000
_cell.length_b   1.000
_cell.length_c   1.000
_cell.angle_alpha   90.00
_cell.angle_beta   90.00
_cell.angle_gamma   90.00
#
_symmetry.space_group_name_H-M   'P 1'
#
loop_
_entity.id
_entity.type
_entity.pdbx_description
1 polymer ?
#
loop_
_entity_poly.entity_id
_entity_poly.type
_entity_poly.pdbx_seq_one_letter_code
_entity_poly.pdbx_strand_id
1 'polypeptide(L)'
;DINEIKNIVDTDPEKIHIYLSPDWKWDLYKIADEVGKPDIGQIMGRAIGQNIYEDKKEIAGAAKKISREMTKTRDIGKIDEATILNDAKEFIEAEVESEVIIHTDDSYDPQNKARNAMPYKPAIFME
;
A
#
# COMPACT_ATOMS: atom_id res chain seq x y z
N ASP A 1 4.33 1.15 12.86
CA ASP A 1 2.92 1.33 12.44
C ASP A 1 1.93 0.49 13.25
N ILE A 2 1.99 -0.84 13.24
CA ILE A 2 1.02 -1.66 14.00
C ILE A 2 0.99 -1.30 15.49
N ASN A 3 2.13 -1.36 16.19
CA ASN A 3 2.19 -1.01 17.62
C ASN A 3 1.79 0.45 17.89
N GLU A 4 2.15 1.38 17.00
CA GLU A 4 1.71 2.78 17.13
C GLU A 4 0.19 2.92 17.02
N ILE A 5 -0.45 2.18 16.11
CA ILE A 5 -1.91 2.18 15.97
C ILE A 5 -2.55 1.53 17.20
N LYS A 6 -2.04 0.39 17.70
CA LYS A 6 -2.54 -0.24 18.95
C LYS A 6 -2.48 0.76 20.11
N ASN A 7 -1.34 1.45 20.27
CA ASN A 7 -1.13 2.45 21.31
C ASN A 7 -2.11 3.65 21.22
N ILE A 8 -2.49 4.06 20.01
CA ILE A 8 -3.43 5.17 19.79
C ILE A 8 -4.88 4.74 20.01
N VAL A 9 -5.24 3.53 19.57
CA VAL A 9 -6.61 3.01 19.60
C VAL A 9 -6.95 2.40 20.98
N ASP A 10 -5.94 2.13 21.83
CA ASP A 10 -6.09 1.50 23.15
C ASP A 10 -6.95 0.23 23.08
N THR A 11 -6.64 -0.61 22.11
CA THR A 11 -7.36 -1.85 21.80
C THR A 11 -6.35 -2.96 21.55
N ASP A 12 -6.68 -4.15 22.06
CA ASP A 12 -6.00 -5.41 21.75
C ASP A 12 -6.78 -6.17 20.68
N PRO A 13 -6.50 -5.94 19.39
CA PRO A 13 -7.11 -6.70 18.31
C PRO A 13 -6.79 -8.19 18.44
N GLU A 14 -7.78 -9.02 18.15
CA GLU A 14 -7.57 -10.46 17.98
C GLU A 14 -6.87 -10.71 16.64
N LYS A 15 -7.21 -9.93 15.61
CA LYS A 15 -6.68 -10.10 14.24
C LYS A 15 -6.23 -8.78 13.62
N ILE A 16 -5.12 -8.86 12.90
CA ILE A 16 -4.51 -7.75 12.17
C ILE A 16 -4.45 -8.12 10.69
N HIS A 17 -5.27 -7.44 9.90
CA HIS A 17 -5.34 -7.60 8.47
C HIS A 17 -4.40 -6.61 7.79
N ILE A 18 -3.45 -7.13 7.01
CA ILE A 18 -2.49 -6.36 6.22
C ILE A 18 -2.86 -6.52 4.75
N TYR A 19 -3.29 -5.44 4.10
CA TYR A 19 -3.62 -5.44 2.68
C TYR A 19 -2.45 -4.91 1.86
N LEU A 20 -2.04 -5.70 0.89
CA LEU A 20 -0.98 -5.32 -0.04
C LEU A 20 -1.50 -4.43 -1.16
N SER A 21 -0.58 -3.72 -1.80
CA SER A 21 -0.95 -2.80 -2.85
C SER A 21 -1.28 -3.56 -4.16
N PRO A 22 -2.40 -3.22 -4.83
CA PRO A 22 -2.74 -3.82 -6.11
C PRO A 22 -1.70 -3.45 -7.19
N ASP A 23 -1.53 -4.34 -8.17
CA ASP A 23 -0.50 -4.23 -9.21
C ASP A 23 -0.53 -2.89 -9.97
N TRP A 24 -1.70 -2.34 -10.27
CA TRP A 24 -1.80 -1.07 -10.99
C TRP A 24 -1.18 0.11 -10.24
N LYS A 25 -1.12 0.05 -8.89
CA LYS A 25 -0.43 1.08 -8.09
C LYS A 25 1.08 0.93 -8.18
N TRP A 26 1.60 -0.29 -8.34
CA TRP A 26 3.00 -0.51 -8.67
C TRP A 26 3.35 0.04 -10.05
N ASP A 27 2.48 -0.16 -11.04
CA ASP A 27 2.68 0.43 -12.37
C ASP A 27 2.65 1.97 -12.32
N LEU A 28 1.70 2.54 -11.58
CA LEU A 28 1.64 3.98 -11.36
C LEU A 28 2.89 4.53 -10.64
N TYR A 29 3.40 3.77 -9.68
CA TYR A 29 4.61 4.11 -8.94
C TYR A 29 5.84 4.11 -9.84
N LYS A 30 5.98 3.09 -10.68
CA LYS A 30 7.03 3.03 -11.72
C LYS A 30 6.93 4.22 -12.70
N ILE A 31 5.72 4.56 -13.15
CA ILE A 31 5.51 5.73 -14.02
C ILE A 31 5.96 7.01 -13.31
N ALA A 32 5.68 7.15 -12.03
CA ALA A 32 6.07 8.31 -11.25
C ALA A 32 7.60 8.41 -11.09
N ASP A 33 8.28 7.28 -10.83
CA ASP A 33 9.74 7.17 -10.82
C ASP A 33 10.37 7.57 -12.15
N GLU A 34 9.84 7.06 -13.26
CA GLU A 34 10.31 7.42 -14.61
C GLU A 34 10.12 8.90 -14.95
N VAL A 35 9.11 9.57 -14.36
CA VAL A 35 8.91 11.01 -14.51
C VAL A 35 9.96 11.78 -13.67
N GLY A 36 10.42 11.21 -12.55
CA GLY A 36 11.55 11.68 -11.75
C GLY A 36 11.32 12.99 -10.98
N LYS A 37 10.12 13.56 -11.07
CA LYS A 37 9.71 14.79 -10.37
C LYS A 37 8.25 14.67 -9.94
N PRO A 38 7.81 15.41 -8.91
CA PRO A 38 6.43 15.38 -8.41
C PRO A 38 5.43 16.08 -9.36
N ASP A 39 5.38 15.65 -10.63
CA ASP A 39 4.53 16.19 -11.69
C ASP A 39 3.32 15.29 -11.92
N ILE A 40 2.25 15.56 -11.16
CA ILE A 40 1.01 14.78 -11.20
C ILE A 40 0.42 14.77 -12.61
N GLY A 41 0.54 15.87 -13.36
CA GLY A 41 -0.01 15.97 -14.72
C GLY A 41 0.64 14.97 -15.68
N GLN A 42 1.98 14.86 -15.65
CA GLN A 42 2.69 13.88 -16.47
C GLN A 42 2.42 12.43 -16.05
N ILE A 43 2.37 12.17 -14.73
CA ILE A 43 2.07 10.84 -14.18
C ILE A 43 0.68 10.39 -14.64
N MET A 44 -0.33 11.26 -14.49
CA MET A 44 -1.70 11.00 -14.93
C MET A 44 -1.79 10.76 -16.44
N GLY A 45 -1.12 11.58 -17.25
CA GLY A 45 -1.11 11.44 -18.70
C GLY A 45 -0.57 10.08 -19.14
N ARG A 46 0.54 9.63 -18.55
CA ARG A 46 1.13 8.32 -18.83
C ARG A 46 0.26 7.17 -18.32
N ALA A 47 -0.26 7.26 -17.09
CA ALA A 47 -1.12 6.23 -16.50
C ALA A 47 -2.39 5.99 -17.32
N ILE A 48 -3.06 7.08 -17.75
CA ILE A 48 -4.24 7.00 -18.62
C ILE A 48 -3.85 6.47 -20.00
N GLY A 49 -2.74 6.93 -20.57
CA GLY A 49 -2.27 6.49 -21.89
C GLY A 49 -1.90 4.99 -21.94
N GLN A 50 -1.44 4.43 -20.83
CA GLN A 50 -1.12 3.00 -20.67
C GLN A 50 -2.32 2.17 -20.19
N ASN A 51 -3.45 2.80 -19.87
CA ASN A 51 -4.67 2.15 -19.36
C ASN A 51 -4.42 1.22 -18.17
N ILE A 52 -3.61 1.66 -17.20
CA ILE A 52 -3.20 0.83 -16.04
C ILE A 52 -4.37 0.49 -15.10
N TYR A 53 -5.43 1.33 -15.10
CA TYR A 53 -6.61 1.14 -14.27
C TYR A 53 -7.81 1.93 -14.84
N GLU A 54 -9.03 1.47 -14.56
CA GLU A 54 -10.26 2.04 -15.13
C GLU A 54 -10.69 3.33 -14.43
N ASP A 55 -10.55 3.42 -13.10
CA ASP A 55 -10.98 4.58 -12.33
C ASP A 55 -9.91 5.68 -12.31
N LYS A 56 -10.10 6.67 -13.18
CA LYS A 56 -9.23 7.86 -13.29
C LYS A 56 -9.17 8.68 -11.99
N LYS A 57 -10.23 8.68 -11.17
CA LYS A 57 -10.28 9.42 -9.91
C LYS A 57 -9.41 8.72 -8.87
N GLU A 58 -9.41 7.39 -8.83
CA GLU A 58 -8.51 6.64 -7.96
C GLU A 58 -7.05 6.78 -8.38
N ILE A 59 -6.75 6.74 -9.69
CA ILE A 59 -5.41 7.02 -10.20
C ILE A 59 -4.95 8.41 -9.74
N ALA A 60 -5.80 9.44 -9.85
CA ALA A 60 -5.47 10.79 -9.40
C ALA A 60 -5.17 10.86 -7.88
N GLY A 61 -5.96 10.14 -7.08
CA GLY A 61 -5.74 10.03 -5.64
C GLY A 61 -4.40 9.35 -5.31
N ALA A 62 -4.10 8.24 -5.97
CA ALA A 62 -2.86 7.50 -5.80
C ALA A 62 -1.65 8.31 -6.28
N ALA A 63 -1.72 8.95 -7.46
CA ALA A 63 -0.65 9.77 -8.01
C ALA A 63 -0.28 10.94 -7.08
N LYS A 64 -1.28 11.56 -6.43
CA LYS A 64 -1.03 12.62 -5.44
C LYS A 64 -0.30 12.09 -4.20
N LYS A 65 -0.64 10.89 -3.72
CA LYS A 65 0.04 10.24 -2.59
C LYS A 65 1.49 9.89 -2.96
N ILE A 66 1.69 9.25 -4.11
CA ILE A 66 3.01 8.84 -4.61
C ILE A 66 3.93 10.05 -4.80
N SER A 67 3.44 11.08 -5.49
CA SER A 67 4.18 12.32 -5.74
C SER A 67 4.68 12.99 -4.45
N ARG A 68 3.89 12.93 -3.37
CA ARG A 68 4.30 13.45 -2.06
C ARG A 68 5.41 12.62 -1.42
N GLU A 69 5.37 11.30 -1.55
CA GLU A 69 6.32 10.39 -0.91
C GLU A 69 7.65 10.29 -1.68
N MET A 70 7.62 10.39 -3.01
CA MET A 70 8.83 10.43 -3.85
C MET A 70 9.77 11.59 -3.54
N THR A 71 9.28 12.68 -2.94
CA THR A 71 10.16 13.78 -2.50
C THR A 71 11.11 13.38 -1.36
N LYS A 72 10.87 12.25 -0.69
CA LYS A 72 11.59 11.81 0.52
C LYS A 72 12.53 10.64 0.29
N THR A 73 12.29 9.81 -0.71
CA THR A 73 13.00 8.54 -0.91
C THR A 73 13.32 8.36 -2.39
N ARG A 74 14.56 7.94 -2.71
CA ARG A 74 14.98 7.52 -4.05
C ARG A 74 14.73 6.01 -4.21
N ASP A 75 14.20 5.63 -5.36
CA ASP A 75 13.58 4.34 -5.60
C ASP A 75 14.51 3.13 -5.74
N ILE A 76 14.00 1.96 -5.31
CA ILE A 76 14.70 0.65 -5.31
C ILE A 76 14.00 -0.39 -6.21
N GLY A 77 12.90 -0.05 -6.90
CA GLY A 77 12.17 -0.93 -7.83
C GLY A 77 10.90 -1.58 -7.26
N LYS A 78 10.35 -2.60 -7.93
CA LYS A 78 9.23 -3.41 -7.38
C LYS A 78 9.81 -4.51 -6.51
N ILE A 79 9.24 -4.70 -5.31
CA ILE A 79 9.60 -5.80 -4.41
C ILE A 79 8.42 -6.77 -4.28
N ASP A 80 8.72 -8.00 -3.91
CA ASP A 80 7.71 -9.00 -3.56
C ASP A 80 7.28 -8.84 -2.09
N GLU A 81 6.41 -7.86 -1.84
CA GLU A 81 5.88 -7.57 -0.49
C GLU A 81 5.24 -8.80 0.15
N ALA A 82 4.56 -9.63 -0.63
CA ALA A 82 3.85 -10.80 -0.14
C ALA A 82 4.84 -11.81 0.44
N THR A 83 5.90 -12.16 -0.29
CA THR A 83 6.92 -13.08 0.19
C THR A 83 7.63 -12.54 1.43
N ILE A 84 8.06 -11.27 1.39
CA ILE A 84 8.79 -10.64 2.50
C ILE A 84 7.96 -10.61 3.80
N LEU A 85 6.68 -10.23 3.70
CA LEU A 85 5.81 -10.16 4.86
C LEU A 85 5.39 -11.54 5.37
N ASN A 86 5.24 -12.53 4.49
CA ASN A 86 4.98 -13.90 4.90
C ASN A 86 6.18 -14.50 5.65
N ASP A 87 7.40 -14.28 5.15
CA ASP A 87 8.63 -14.73 5.83
C ASP A 87 8.79 -14.10 7.22
N ALA A 88 8.36 -12.85 7.38
CA ALA A 88 8.39 -12.13 8.65
C ALA A 88 7.15 -12.36 9.53
N LYS A 89 6.15 -13.12 9.05
CA LYS A 89 4.83 -13.20 9.67
C LYS A 89 4.88 -13.67 11.12
N GLU A 90 5.55 -14.81 11.36
CA GLU A 90 5.64 -15.41 12.71
C GLU A 90 6.29 -14.45 13.71
N PHE A 91 7.30 -13.70 13.26
CA PHE A 91 7.96 -12.70 14.10
C PHE A 91 7.02 -11.53 14.43
N ILE A 92 6.27 -11.04 13.44
CA ILE A 92 5.31 -9.95 13.65
C ILE A 92 4.19 -10.40 14.60
N GLU A 93 3.62 -11.58 14.40
CA GLU A 93 2.58 -12.15 15.26
C GLU A 93 3.04 -12.27 16.72
N ALA A 94 4.28 -12.73 16.94
CA ALA A 94 4.86 -12.84 18.27
C ALA A 94 5.05 -11.47 18.95
N GLU A 95 5.43 -10.44 18.20
CA GLU A 95 5.67 -9.09 18.73
C GLU A 95 4.36 -8.34 19.03
N VAL A 96 3.33 -8.55 18.21
CA VAL A 96 2.05 -7.83 18.34
C VAL A 96 1.01 -8.58 19.16
N GLU A 97 1.29 -9.85 19.51
CA GLU A 97 0.40 -10.75 20.27
C GLU A 97 -1.01 -10.89 19.64
N SER A 98 -1.09 -10.80 18.31
CA SER A 98 -2.33 -10.90 17.53
C SER A 98 -2.09 -11.74 16.27
N GLU A 99 -3.13 -12.40 15.75
CA GLU A 99 -3.05 -13.15 14.50
C GLU A 99 -2.91 -12.17 13.31
N VAL A 100 -1.93 -12.38 12.43
CA VAL A 100 -1.68 -11.51 11.28
C VAL A 100 -2.16 -12.20 10.01
N ILE A 101 -3.01 -11.53 9.25
CA ILE A 101 -3.54 -12.04 7.99
C ILE A 101 -3.11 -11.10 6.86
N ILE A 102 -2.28 -11.62 5.95
CA ILE A 102 -1.78 -10.86 4.80
C ILE A 102 -2.69 -11.15 3.61
N HIS A 103 -3.27 -10.09 3.05
CA HIS A 103 -4.20 -10.13 1.93
C HIS A 103 -3.52 -9.58 0.67
N THR A 104 -3.45 -10.39 -0.37
CA THR A 104 -3.02 -9.97 -1.71
C THR A 104 -4.17 -9.40 -2.56
N ASP A 105 -5.41 -9.60 -2.11
CA ASP A 105 -6.64 -9.14 -2.75
C ASP A 105 -7.58 -8.45 -1.74
N ASP A 106 -8.72 -7.98 -2.22
CA ASP A 106 -9.76 -7.29 -1.44
C ASP A 106 -10.98 -8.18 -1.15
N SER A 107 -10.84 -9.51 -1.24
CA SER A 107 -11.96 -10.45 -1.03
C SER A 107 -12.55 -10.39 0.38
N TYR A 108 -11.72 -10.09 1.38
CA TYR A 108 -12.14 -9.87 2.76
C TYR A 108 -11.71 -8.47 3.23
N ASP A 109 -12.55 -7.47 3.00
CA ASP A 109 -12.28 -6.08 3.40
C ASP A 109 -13.54 -5.37 3.90
N PRO A 110 -14.02 -5.67 5.13
CA PRO A 110 -15.28 -5.16 5.66
C PRO A 110 -15.32 -3.63 5.79
N GLN A 111 -14.16 -2.97 5.90
CA GLN A 111 -14.04 -1.51 6.01
C GLN A 111 -13.52 -0.83 4.73
N ASN A 112 -13.34 -1.58 3.64
CA ASN A 112 -12.83 -1.08 2.37
C ASN A 112 -11.50 -0.31 2.52
N LYS A 113 -10.58 -0.89 3.31
CA LYS A 113 -9.23 -0.40 3.65
C LYS A 113 -8.18 -0.81 2.61
N ALA A 114 -8.36 -1.92 1.90
CA ALA A 114 -7.44 -2.43 0.88
C ALA A 114 -7.14 -1.40 -0.21
N ARG A 115 -8.15 -0.62 -0.63
CA ARG A 115 -7.94 0.50 -1.59
C ARG A 115 -6.95 1.55 -1.12
N ASN A 116 -6.63 1.63 0.18
CA ASN A 116 -5.65 2.58 0.71
C ASN A 116 -4.23 2.05 0.71
N ALA A 117 -4.02 0.75 0.48
CA ALA A 117 -2.70 0.15 0.37
C ALA A 117 -1.92 0.79 -0.78
N MET A 118 -0.67 1.14 -0.53
CA MET A 118 0.25 1.72 -1.51
C MET A 118 1.54 0.88 -1.52
N PRO A 119 2.29 0.86 -2.63
CA PRO A 119 3.62 0.28 -2.64
C PRO A 119 4.46 0.78 -1.46
N TYR A 120 5.12 -0.13 -0.74
CA TYR A 120 5.90 0.14 0.47
C TYR A 120 5.10 0.62 1.70
N LYS A 121 3.78 0.74 1.57
CA LYS A 121 2.86 1.17 2.63
C LYS A 121 1.56 0.36 2.54
N PRO A 122 1.58 -0.91 2.98
CA PRO A 122 0.38 -1.72 3.05
C PRO A 122 -0.66 -1.06 3.96
N ALA A 123 -1.95 -1.32 3.70
CA ALA A 123 -3.02 -0.85 4.57
C ALA A 123 -3.23 -1.83 5.72
N ILE A 124 -3.50 -1.31 6.91
CA ILE A 124 -3.72 -2.11 8.12
C ILE A 124 -5.15 -1.93 8.59
N PHE A 125 -5.79 -3.04 8.95
CA PHE A 125 -7.07 -3.10 9.62
C PHE A 125 -6.94 -4.00 10.86
N MET A 126 -7.51 -3.57 11.97
CA MET A 126 -7.47 -4.26 13.25
C MET A 126 -8.90 -4.64 13.60
N GLU A 127 -9.11 -5.91 13.87
CA GLU A 127 -10.38 -6.52 14.32
C GLU A 127 -10.29 -6.88 15.80
#